data_AF-A0A2P8HIQ5-F1
#
_entry.id   AF-A0A2P8HIQ5-F1
#
_cell.length_a   1.000
_cell.length_b   1.000
_cell.length_c   1.000
_cell.angle_alpha   90.00
_cell.angle_beta   90.00
_cell.angle_gamma   90.00
#
_symmetry.space_group_name_H-M   'P 1'
#
loop_
_entity.id
_entity.type
_entity.pdbx_description
1 polymer ?
#
loop_
_entity_poly.entity_id
_entity_poly.type
_entity_poly.pdbx_seq_one_letter_code
_entity_poly.pdbx_strand_id
1 'polypeptide(L)'
;MKARILLISALFFSFGATAQSVENDDPVYVLDSVVVTQSIIGQVTPDKIGLITIATGKGTKTLLKYGSQAANGVVYVETKPFARKRVNTLLSLMSPAYDSLLHKYGNDSSFYFIVNNKPITTNNEMGLMTVDTKTFISVKILSEQELQDKYQVMDRKVGILISSREE
;
A
#
# COMPACT_ATOMS: atom_id res chain seq x y z
N MET A 1 -40.53 -21.73 -41.34
CA MET A 1 -40.83 -22.35 -40.04
C MET A 1 -39.58 -22.32 -39.16
N LYS A 2 -39.66 -21.54 -38.08
CA LYS A 2 -38.91 -21.58 -36.79
C LYS A 2 -37.38 -21.77 -36.82
N ALA A 3 -36.65 -20.66 -36.90
CA ALA A 3 -35.28 -20.58 -36.39
C ALA A 3 -35.33 -20.38 -34.86
N ARG A 4 -34.69 -21.29 -34.11
CA ARG A 4 -34.59 -21.25 -32.65
C ARG A 4 -33.46 -20.28 -32.27
N ILE A 5 -33.81 -19.15 -31.67
CA ILE A 5 -32.85 -18.27 -30.99
C ILE A 5 -32.59 -18.86 -29.61
N LEU A 6 -31.36 -19.30 -29.37
CA LEU A 6 -30.89 -19.80 -28.08
C LEU A 6 -30.44 -18.57 -27.27
N LEU A 7 -31.29 -18.11 -26.35
CA LEU A 7 -30.96 -17.06 -25.39
C LEU A 7 -29.97 -17.65 -24.36
N ILE A 8 -28.70 -17.33 -24.51
CA ILE A 8 -27.70 -17.57 -23.46
C ILE A 8 -27.86 -16.41 -22.47
N SER A 9 -28.58 -16.65 -21.37
CA SER A 9 -28.62 -15.72 -20.24
C SER A 9 -27.26 -15.77 -19.55
N ALA A 10 -26.45 -14.72 -19.73
CA ALA A 10 -25.27 -14.49 -18.90
C ALA A 10 -25.74 -14.22 -17.46
N LEU A 11 -25.56 -15.19 -16.57
CA LEU A 11 -25.65 -14.97 -15.13
C LEU A 11 -24.51 -14.06 -14.72
N PHE A 12 -24.82 -12.77 -14.55
CA PHE A 12 -23.98 -11.86 -13.79
C PHE A 12 -23.99 -12.33 -12.33
N PHE A 13 -22.91 -12.98 -11.90
CA PHE A 13 -22.62 -13.13 -10.48
C PHE A 13 -22.30 -11.74 -9.94
N SER A 14 -23.32 -11.08 -9.40
CA SER A 14 -23.16 -9.89 -8.57
C SER A 14 -22.32 -10.31 -7.36
N PHE A 15 -21.05 -9.91 -7.30
CA PHE A 15 -20.39 -9.78 -6.01
C PHE A 15 -21.18 -8.71 -5.25
N GLY A 16 -22.10 -9.17 -4.40
CA GLY A 16 -22.82 -8.30 -3.49
C GLY A 16 -21.79 -7.64 -2.58
N ALA A 17 -21.52 -6.36 -2.82
CA ALA A 17 -20.91 -5.51 -1.82
C ALA A 17 -21.87 -5.44 -0.63
N THR A 18 -21.66 -6.27 0.38
CA THR A 18 -22.43 -6.19 1.61
C THR A 18 -21.98 -4.92 2.34
N ALA A 19 -22.84 -3.90 2.35
CA ALA A 19 -22.69 -2.74 3.21
C ALA A 19 -22.62 -3.22 4.67
N GLN A 20 -21.67 -2.69 5.44
CA GLN A 20 -21.53 -2.98 6.86
C GLN A 20 -22.84 -2.62 7.58
N SER A 21 -23.40 -3.55 8.37
CA SER A 21 -24.49 -3.21 9.30
C SER A 21 -23.91 -2.28 10.36
N VAL A 22 -24.45 -1.07 10.44
CA VAL A 22 -24.04 -0.04 11.40
C VAL A 22 -24.47 -0.49 12.79
N GLU A 23 -23.58 -1.14 13.55
CA GLU A 23 -23.64 -1.02 15.01
C GLU A 23 -23.10 0.36 15.40
N ASN A 24 -23.75 1.01 16.36
CA ASN A 24 -23.70 2.48 16.54
C ASN A 24 -22.31 3.02 16.94
N ASP A 25 -21.40 2.16 17.42
CA ASP A 25 -20.09 2.56 17.96
C ASP A 25 -18.89 2.02 17.16
N ASP A 26 -19.11 1.25 16.08
CA ASP A 26 -18.01 0.68 15.30
C ASP A 26 -17.33 1.75 14.42
N PRO A 27 -15.99 1.72 14.29
CA PRO A 27 -15.29 2.56 13.32
C PRO A 27 -15.57 2.07 11.88
N VAL A 28 -15.22 2.92 10.91
CA VAL A 28 -15.17 2.51 9.51
C VAL A 28 -13.88 1.72 9.27
N TYR A 29 -13.99 0.50 8.71
CA TYR A 29 -12.83 -0.30 8.33
C TYR A 29 -12.54 -0.18 6.84
N VAL A 30 -11.27 0.05 6.51
CA VAL A 30 -10.80 0.17 5.13
C VAL A 30 -9.60 -0.76 4.94
N LEU A 31 -9.73 -1.76 4.07
CA LEU A 31 -8.67 -2.69 3.70
C LEU A 31 -8.23 -2.39 2.26
N ASP A 32 -6.95 -2.10 2.04
CA ASP A 32 -6.37 -1.85 0.70
C ASP A 32 -7.20 -0.83 -0.11
N SER A 33 -7.61 0.25 0.56
CA SER A 33 -8.48 1.33 0.05
C SER A 33 -9.96 0.98 -0.20
N VAL A 34 -10.42 -0.21 0.19
CA VAL A 34 -11.82 -0.65 0.07
C VAL A 34 -12.48 -0.70 1.44
N VAL A 35 -13.70 -0.15 1.57
CA VAL A 35 -14.49 -0.26 2.81
C VAL A 35 -14.95 -1.70 2.98
N VAL A 36 -14.72 -2.28 4.16
CA VAL A 36 -15.02 -3.68 4.46
C VAL A 36 -15.70 -3.83 5.82
N THR A 37 -16.25 -5.00 6.11
CA THR A 37 -16.80 -5.31 7.42
C THR A 37 -15.70 -5.68 8.42
N GLN A 38 -15.98 -5.57 9.72
CA GLN A 38 -15.06 -6.01 10.77
C GLN A 38 -14.68 -7.49 10.62
N SER A 39 -15.61 -8.35 10.19
CA SER A 39 -15.36 -9.78 9.94
C SER A 39 -14.28 -9.99 8.88
N ILE A 40 -14.24 -9.18 7.82
CA ILE A 40 -13.21 -9.25 6.78
C ILE A 40 -11.84 -8.84 7.35
N ILE A 41 -11.80 -7.78 8.17
CA ILE A 41 -10.56 -7.37 8.85
C ILE A 41 -10.05 -8.46 9.79
N GLY A 42 -10.94 -9.12 10.55
CA GLY A 42 -10.58 -10.20 11.46
C GLY A 42 -9.98 -11.43 10.79
N GLN A 43 -10.14 -11.57 9.46
CA GLN A 43 -9.53 -12.64 8.66
C GLN A 43 -8.13 -12.28 8.15
N VAL A 44 -7.69 -11.03 8.25
CA VAL A 44 -6.34 -10.61 7.85
C VAL A 44 -5.36 -11.00 8.95
N THR A 45 -4.47 -11.95 8.66
CA THR A 45 -3.47 -12.38 9.63
C THR A 45 -2.40 -11.30 9.83
N PRO A 46 -1.85 -11.12 11.05
CA PRO A 46 -0.90 -10.05 11.35
C PRO A 46 0.34 -10.03 10.45
N ASP A 47 0.81 -11.19 9.98
CA ASP A 47 1.98 -11.30 9.10
C ASP A 47 1.77 -10.70 7.69
N LYS A 48 0.51 -10.53 7.29
CA LYS A 48 0.12 -9.93 5.99
C LYS A 48 -0.06 -8.42 6.06
N ILE A 49 -0.16 -7.86 7.27
CA ILE A 49 -0.35 -6.44 7.48
C ILE A 49 0.98 -5.72 7.26
N GLY A 50 0.96 -4.69 6.42
CA GLY A 50 2.10 -3.80 6.18
C GLY A 50 2.00 -2.53 7.01
N LEU A 51 0.83 -1.90 7.03
CA LEU A 51 0.60 -0.63 7.73
C LEU A 51 -0.83 -0.57 8.28
N ILE A 52 -0.98 -0.06 9.50
CA ILE A 52 -2.27 0.33 10.07
C ILE A 52 -2.22 1.82 10.36
N THR A 53 -3.20 2.56 9.86
CA THR A 53 -3.38 3.98 10.15
C THR A 53 -4.75 4.18 10.78
N ILE A 54 -4.79 4.83 11.95
CA ILE A 54 -6.04 5.13 12.64
C ILE A 54 -6.30 6.64 12.53
N ALA A 55 -7.41 7.00 11.91
CA ALA A 55 -7.88 8.38 11.84
C ALA A 55 -9.02 8.58 12.85
N THR A 56 -8.79 9.34 13.90
CA THR A 56 -9.82 9.64 14.91
C THR A 56 -10.88 10.60 14.34
N GLY A 57 -12.16 10.35 14.65
CA GLY A 57 -13.35 10.90 13.98
C GLY A 57 -13.64 12.41 14.07
N LYS A 58 -12.64 13.23 14.38
CA LYS A 58 -12.75 14.70 14.39
C LYS A 58 -12.27 15.35 13.07
N GLY A 59 -11.78 14.56 12.12
CA GLY A 59 -11.33 15.07 10.83
C GLY A 59 -12.50 15.36 9.89
N THR A 60 -12.67 16.62 9.45
CA THR A 60 -13.67 16.99 8.44
C THR A 60 -13.57 16.11 7.18
N LYS A 61 -12.35 15.72 6.79
CA LYS A 61 -12.10 14.88 5.59
C LYS A 61 -12.65 13.45 5.71
N THR A 62 -12.57 12.82 6.88
CA THR A 62 -13.07 11.45 7.08
C THR A 62 -14.60 11.42 7.16
N LEU A 63 -15.19 12.41 7.83
CA LEU A 63 -16.65 12.59 7.88
C LEU A 63 -17.23 12.84 6.47
N LEU A 64 -16.58 13.69 5.67
CA LEU A 64 -17.00 13.92 4.29
C LEU A 64 -16.93 12.65 3.42
N LYS A 65 -15.94 11.78 3.67
CA LYS A 65 -15.72 10.59 2.86
C LYS A 65 -16.60 9.40 3.25
N TYR A 66 -16.84 9.19 4.54
CA TYR A 66 -17.53 7.98 5.04
C TYR A 66 -18.77 8.27 5.91
N GLY A 67 -19.20 9.52 6.00
CA GLY A 67 -20.42 9.90 6.72
C GLY A 67 -20.27 9.84 8.24
N SER A 68 -21.42 9.75 8.92
CA SER A 68 -21.52 9.83 10.39
C SER A 68 -20.76 8.71 11.11
N GLN A 69 -20.65 7.51 10.53
CA GLN A 69 -19.92 6.39 11.13
C GLN A 69 -18.43 6.73 11.35
N ALA A 70 -17.83 7.58 10.50
CA ALA A 70 -16.46 8.03 10.71
C ALA A 70 -16.26 8.89 11.97
N ALA A 71 -17.32 9.32 12.66
CA ALA A 71 -17.23 9.95 13.97
C ALA A 71 -16.62 8.99 15.02
N ASN A 72 -16.84 7.68 14.85
CA ASN A 72 -16.24 6.62 15.67
C ASN A 72 -14.78 6.31 15.27
N GLY A 73 -14.29 6.95 14.22
CA GLY A 73 -12.95 6.77 13.66
C GLY A 73 -12.95 5.94 12.39
N VAL A 74 -11.79 5.91 11.73
CA VAL A 74 -11.53 5.11 10.53
C VAL A 74 -10.23 4.34 10.73
N VAL A 75 -10.28 3.03 10.57
CA VAL A 75 -9.13 2.13 10.63
C VAL A 75 -8.76 1.74 9.20
N TYR A 76 -7.62 2.24 8.73
CA TYR A 76 -7.04 1.85 7.45
C TYR A 76 -6.02 0.74 7.68
N VAL A 77 -6.19 -0.36 6.97
CA VAL A 77 -5.26 -1.49 6.95
C VAL A 77 -4.75 -1.62 5.52
N GLU A 78 -3.44 -1.57 5.36
CA GLU A 78 -2.77 -1.92 4.11
C GLU A 78 -2.06 -3.27 4.28
N THR A 79 -2.29 -4.18 3.34
CA THR A 79 -1.50 -5.40 3.22
C THR A 79 -0.10 -5.07 2.73
N LYS A 80 0.89 -5.92 3.02
CA LYS A 80 2.27 -5.73 2.56
C LYS A 80 2.37 -5.52 1.04
N PRO A 81 1.70 -6.32 0.18
CA PRO A 81 1.74 -6.08 -1.26
C PRO A 81 1.13 -4.73 -1.67
N PHE A 82 0.04 -4.31 -1.02
CA PHE A 82 -0.60 -3.03 -1.30
C PHE A 82 0.29 -1.85 -0.91
N ALA A 83 0.84 -1.85 0.31
CA ALA A 83 1.77 -0.82 0.78
C ALA A 83 3.01 -0.74 -0.11
N ARG A 84 3.61 -1.89 -0.47
CA ARG A 84 4.75 -1.97 -1.39
C ARG A 84 4.42 -1.37 -2.76
N LYS A 85 3.25 -1.69 -3.32
CA LYS A 85 2.77 -1.13 -4.59
C LYS A 85 2.60 0.38 -4.50
N ARG A 86 1.99 0.88 -3.43
CA ARG A 86 1.82 2.32 -3.17
C ARG A 86 3.16 3.05 -3.16
N VAL A 87 4.15 2.50 -2.46
CA VAL A 87 5.52 3.06 -2.41
C VAL A 87 6.17 3.04 -3.80
N ASN A 88 6.06 1.93 -4.54
CA ASN A 88 6.58 1.86 -5.91
C ASN A 88 5.95 2.90 -6.84
N THR A 89 4.63 3.08 -6.76
CA THR A 89 3.93 4.12 -7.52
C THR A 89 4.43 5.52 -7.15
N LEU A 90 4.62 5.80 -5.86
CA LEU A 90 5.19 7.06 -5.40
C LEU A 90 6.60 7.28 -5.98
N LEU A 91 7.49 6.30 -5.83
CA LEU A 91 8.88 6.44 -6.27
C LEU A 91 9.00 6.56 -7.80
N SER A 92 8.19 5.81 -8.56
CA SER A 92 8.10 5.96 -10.02
C SER A 92 7.64 7.36 -10.42
N LEU A 93 6.64 7.92 -9.73
CA LEU A 93 6.16 9.27 -9.99
C LEU A 93 7.22 10.34 -9.68
N MET A 94 8.01 10.14 -8.62
CA MET A 94 9.01 11.10 -8.16
C MET A 94 10.36 10.97 -8.86
N SER A 95 10.63 9.86 -9.56
CA SER A 95 11.91 9.60 -10.23
C SER A 95 11.76 8.75 -11.48
N PRO A 96 11.93 9.35 -12.68
CA PRO A 96 11.97 8.59 -13.94
C PRO A 96 13.08 7.53 -13.98
N ALA A 97 14.19 7.75 -13.26
CA ALA A 97 15.26 6.79 -13.14
C ALA A 97 14.83 5.56 -12.33
N TYR A 98 14.10 5.77 -11.22
CA TYR A 98 13.47 4.67 -10.47
C TYR A 98 12.49 3.90 -11.33
N ASP A 99 11.60 4.61 -12.02
CA ASP A 99 10.58 4.01 -12.87
C ASP A 99 11.19 3.14 -13.97
N SER A 100 12.25 3.63 -14.64
CA SER A 100 12.98 2.88 -15.66
C SER A 100 13.62 1.60 -15.10
N LEU A 101 14.15 1.65 -13.88
CA LEU A 101 14.70 0.47 -13.20
C LEU A 101 13.59 -0.52 -12.85
N LEU A 102 12.46 -0.06 -12.29
CA LEU A 102 11.36 -0.93 -11.93
C LEU A 102 10.82 -1.68 -13.18
N HIS A 103 10.68 -0.99 -14.31
CA HIS A 103 10.33 -1.63 -15.59
C HIS A 103 11.39 -2.64 -16.06
N LYS A 104 12.68 -2.30 -15.94
CA LYS A 104 13.79 -3.19 -16.34
C LYS A 104 13.84 -4.48 -15.54
N TYR A 105 13.63 -4.41 -14.23
CA TYR A 105 13.73 -5.58 -13.33
C TYR A 105 12.37 -6.27 -13.08
N GLY A 106 11.26 -5.65 -13.48
CA GLY A 106 9.89 -6.16 -13.34
C GLY A 106 9.30 -6.04 -11.94
N ASN A 107 10.14 -6.02 -10.90
CA ASN A 107 9.75 -5.75 -9.52
C ASN A 107 10.93 -5.14 -8.73
N ASP A 108 10.64 -4.71 -7.51
CA ASP A 108 11.58 -4.04 -6.62
C ASP A 108 12.39 -4.99 -5.73
N SER A 109 12.19 -6.32 -5.82
CA SER A 109 12.92 -7.30 -4.98
C SER A 109 14.41 -7.38 -5.33
N SER A 110 14.79 -6.87 -6.51
CA SER A 110 16.19 -6.75 -6.94
C SER A 110 16.90 -5.52 -6.36
N PHE A 111 16.19 -4.63 -5.68
CA PHE A 111 16.71 -3.37 -5.17
C PHE A 111 17.08 -3.46 -3.70
N TYR A 112 18.13 -2.74 -3.31
CA TYR A 112 18.50 -2.53 -1.91
C TYR A 112 17.93 -1.21 -1.40
N PHE A 113 16.90 -1.26 -0.55
CA PHE A 113 16.27 -0.06 -0.02
C PHE A 113 16.96 0.44 1.25
N ILE A 114 17.16 1.75 1.31
CA ILE A 114 17.65 2.46 2.50
C ILE A 114 16.70 3.63 2.72
N VAL A 115 16.06 3.70 3.88
CA VAL A 115 15.16 4.80 4.25
C VAL A 115 15.75 5.54 5.43
N ASN A 116 15.97 6.84 5.31
CA ASN A 116 16.56 7.68 6.37
C ASN A 116 17.86 7.08 6.93
N ASN A 117 18.76 6.67 6.02
CA ASN A 117 20.04 5.99 6.30
C ASN A 117 19.94 4.62 7.00
N LYS A 118 18.73 4.06 7.17
CA LYS A 118 18.53 2.72 7.72
C LYS A 118 18.24 1.73 6.58
N PRO A 119 19.05 0.67 6.42
CA PRO A 119 18.73 -0.41 5.48
C PRO A 119 17.39 -1.08 5.78
N ILE A 120 16.64 -1.38 4.74
CA ILE A 120 15.40 -2.15 4.82
C ILE A 120 15.71 -3.62 4.59
N THR A 121 15.25 -4.42 5.55
CA THR A 121 15.41 -5.87 5.66
C THR A 121 14.04 -6.50 5.94
N THR A 122 13.97 -7.83 5.96
CA THR A 122 12.74 -8.56 6.31
C THR A 122 12.24 -8.27 7.74
N ASN A 123 13.11 -7.80 8.64
CA ASN A 123 12.78 -7.54 10.03
C ASN A 123 12.29 -6.10 10.28
N ASN A 124 12.41 -5.21 9.30
CA ASN A 124 12.02 -3.79 9.41
C ASN A 124 11.37 -3.27 8.12
N GLU A 125 10.64 -4.13 7.40
CA GLU A 125 9.92 -3.79 6.16
C GLU A 125 9.01 -2.57 6.31
N MET A 126 8.46 -2.37 7.52
CA MET A 126 7.59 -1.24 7.85
C MET A 126 8.26 0.11 7.54
N GLY A 127 9.59 0.23 7.69
CA GLY A 127 10.30 1.48 7.42
C GLY A 127 10.21 1.92 5.96
N LEU A 128 10.00 0.98 5.02
CA LEU A 128 9.69 1.32 3.64
C LEU A 128 8.21 1.65 3.46
N MET A 129 7.33 0.91 4.14
CA MET A 129 5.88 1.01 3.98
C MET A 129 5.30 2.29 4.56
N THR A 130 5.94 2.95 5.51
CA THR A 130 5.46 4.23 6.04
C THR A 130 5.69 5.39 5.08
N VAL A 131 6.68 5.29 4.16
CA VAL A 131 6.99 6.34 3.18
C VAL A 131 5.72 6.78 2.43
N ASP A 132 5.34 8.04 2.61
CA ASP A 132 4.14 8.62 2.03
C ASP A 132 4.43 9.91 1.23
N THR A 133 3.43 10.37 0.48
CA THR A 133 3.55 11.54 -0.41
C THR A 133 3.75 12.88 0.32
N LYS A 134 3.38 12.97 1.61
CA LYS A 134 3.46 14.19 2.42
C LYS A 134 4.83 14.32 3.10
N THR A 135 5.41 13.19 3.50
CA THR A 135 6.64 13.12 4.27
C THR A 135 7.86 12.90 3.38
N PHE A 136 7.67 12.34 2.18
CA PHE A 136 8.73 12.16 1.18
C PHE A 136 9.51 13.46 0.88
N ILE A 137 10.83 13.34 0.83
CA ILE A 137 11.76 14.43 0.50
C ILE A 137 12.47 14.13 -0.82
N SER A 138 13.10 12.97 -0.94
CA SER A 138 13.86 12.62 -2.14
C SER A 138 14.10 11.12 -2.27
N VAL A 139 14.42 10.71 -3.51
CA VAL A 139 14.93 9.38 -3.84
C VAL A 139 16.20 9.53 -4.66
N LYS A 140 17.25 8.79 -4.28
CA LYS A 140 18.51 8.69 -5.01
C LYS A 140 18.76 7.24 -5.39
N ILE A 141 19.12 7.03 -6.66
CA ILE A 141 19.63 5.75 -7.13
C ILE A 141 21.12 5.67 -6.77
N LEU A 142 21.51 4.59 -6.12
CA LEU A 142 22.88 4.26 -5.79
C LEU A 142 23.39 3.18 -6.74
N SER A 143 24.61 3.37 -7.23
CA SER A 143 25.34 2.37 -8.00
C SER A 143 25.78 1.19 -7.13
N GLU A 144 26.13 0.08 -7.77
CA GLU A 144 26.77 -1.08 -7.13
C GLU A 144 28.02 -0.66 -6.34
N GLN A 145 28.88 0.18 -6.91
CA GLN A 145 30.06 0.68 -6.21
C GLN A 145 29.71 1.48 -4.94
N GLU A 146 28.71 2.37 -5.01
CA GLU A 146 28.25 3.11 -3.82
C GLU A 146 27.66 2.19 -2.73
N LEU A 147 26.98 1.11 -3.13
CA LEU A 147 26.47 0.10 -2.22
C LEU A 147 27.59 -0.65 -1.51
N GLN A 148 28.62 -1.05 -2.25
CA GLN A 148 29.80 -1.75 -1.71
C GLN A 148 30.58 -0.83 -0.76
N ASP A 149 30.91 0.38 -1.20
CA ASP A 149 31.79 1.29 -0.47
C ASP A 149 31.15 1.84 0.82
N LYS A 150 29.86 2.18 0.78
CA LYS A 150 29.18 2.89 1.88
C LYS A 150 28.35 1.98 2.77
N TYR A 151 27.80 0.92 2.20
CA TYR A 151 26.84 0.04 2.88
C TYR A 151 27.33 -1.40 2.98
N GLN A 152 28.50 -1.73 2.41
CA GLN A 152 29.09 -3.08 2.41
C GLN A 152 28.14 -4.14 1.80
N VAL A 153 27.31 -3.73 0.84
CA VAL A 153 26.37 -4.60 0.15
C VAL A 153 26.99 -5.09 -1.15
N MET A 154 27.35 -6.38 -1.19
CA MET A 154 28.08 -6.98 -2.31
C MET A 154 27.18 -7.75 -3.30
N ASP A 155 25.94 -8.03 -2.92
CA ASP A 155 25.03 -8.92 -3.64
C ASP A 155 23.86 -8.18 -4.33
N ARG A 156 23.99 -6.85 -4.47
CA ARG A 156 22.98 -5.99 -5.09
C ARG A 156 23.63 -4.99 -6.03
N LYS A 157 23.01 -4.79 -7.19
CA LYS A 157 23.50 -3.89 -8.25
C LYS A 157 22.89 -2.48 -8.18
N VAL A 158 21.78 -2.33 -7.46
CA VAL A 158 20.98 -1.10 -7.44
C VAL A 158 20.53 -0.83 -6.02
N GLY A 159 20.89 0.35 -5.51
CA GLY A 159 20.41 0.85 -4.23
C GLY A 159 19.42 1.97 -4.41
N ILE A 160 18.43 2.04 -3.52
CA ILE A 160 17.39 3.07 -3.50
C ILE A 160 17.46 3.76 -2.15
N LEU A 161 18.06 4.95 -2.11
CA LEU A 161 18.13 5.78 -0.91
C LEU A 161 16.95 6.74 -0.89
N ILE A 162 16.10 6.61 0.11
CA ILE A 162 14.90 7.42 0.32
C ILE A 162 15.11 8.29 1.54
N SER A 163 14.81 9.58 1.41
CA SER A 163 14.73 10.52 2.53
C SER A 163 13.27 10.92 2.75
N SER A 164 12.83 10.84 4.00
CA SER A 164 11.48 11.21 4.44
C SER A 164 11.54 11.93 5.79
N ARG A 165 10.56 12.79 6.06
CA ARG A 165 10.41 13.50 7.34
C ARG A 165 9.88 12.61 8.49
N GLU A 166 9.53 11.36 8.21
CA GLU A 166 9.11 10.41 9.26
C GLU A 166 10.30 9.95 10.12
N GLU A 167 10.10 9.90 11.43
CA GLU A 167 11.08 9.41 12.42
C GLU A 167 11.00 7.89 12.62
#